data_AF-A0A3A0EZJ3-F1
#
_entry.id   AF-A0A3A0EZJ3-F1
#
_cell.length_a   1.000
_cell.length_b   1.000
_cell.length_c   1.000
_cell.angle_alpha   90.00
_cell.angle_beta   90.00
_cell.angle_gamma   90.00
#
_symmetry.space_group_name_H-M   'P 1'
#
loop_
_entity.id
_entity.type
_entity.pdbx_description
1 polymer ?
#
loop_
_entity_poly.entity_id
_entity_poly.type
_entity_poly.pdbx_seq_one_letter_code
_entity_poly.pdbx_strand_id
1 'polypeptide(L)'
;MNNERGKGPQQIGEALGDLDKSLARLKAAHDAQRQKRIEAAARPGESWEQAAARLREEEARAERERGSGSVKSAPPASSIRKPPRGDEQPDFFVPTLYDVGTKDSRSIMDVAVFRLSKKDRRAGDVIRYTLPDGHVTVSAGAVGMASVWDYDLVLMAVSHLTEAMNRYREGKGAKPGRVFRPHVADVLKFCRRADGGKQKDDLVETCIRLNTTHVAVQRTRKAKNGRTVTVSEGEALISRYKVIKSESGKPEYIEIELADWMYREITEGKNPDVLTVHPDYFLIDPGIGRFVYRLARRAAGKSAAKWAFQTIYDRSGSAGTFKEFCRLLRKIIQANDLPEYELREEAGQGGPLLVMTHRDHADAELPPPAGV
;
A
#
# COMPACT_ATOMS: atom_id res chain seq x y z
N MET A 1 -29.57 -65.28 -4.59
CA MET A 1 -28.77 -64.20 -5.22
C MET A 1 -27.80 -63.68 -4.17
N ASN A 2 -26.51 -63.78 -4.47
CA ASN A 2 -25.42 -63.64 -3.51
C ASN A 2 -25.25 -62.22 -2.97
N ASN A 3 -24.83 -62.18 -1.71
CA ASN A 3 -24.71 -61.04 -0.81
C ASN A 3 -23.22 -60.66 -0.74
N GLU A 4 -22.79 -59.56 -1.37
CA GLU A 4 -21.46 -58.99 -1.12
C GLU A 4 -21.55 -57.97 0.02
N ARG A 5 -21.20 -58.42 1.22
CA ARG A 5 -21.00 -57.56 2.39
C ARG A 5 -19.63 -56.88 2.27
N GLY A 6 -19.64 -55.55 2.34
CA GLY A 6 -18.45 -54.71 2.32
C GLY A 6 -17.44 -55.05 3.42
N LYS A 7 -16.16 -54.94 3.08
CA LYS A 7 -15.02 -55.04 4.00
C LYS A 7 -15.19 -54.05 5.15
N GLY A 8 -15.20 -54.56 6.39
CA GLY A 8 -15.14 -53.76 7.61
C GLY A 8 -13.77 -53.09 7.79
N PRO A 9 -13.66 -52.09 8.68
CA PRO A 9 -12.44 -51.31 8.90
C PRO A 9 -11.29 -52.19 9.40
N GLN A 10 -10.13 -52.10 8.73
CA GLN A 10 -8.91 -52.83 9.09
C GLN A 10 -8.40 -52.38 10.47
N GLN A 11 -7.95 -53.33 11.29
CA GLN A 11 -7.39 -53.05 12.60
C GLN A 11 -6.06 -52.29 12.47
N ILE A 12 -5.87 -51.24 13.27
CA ILE A 12 -4.75 -50.28 13.24
C ILE A 12 -3.35 -50.97 13.29
N GLY A 13 -3.25 -52.18 13.86
CA GLY A 13 -2.03 -52.96 13.91
C GLY A 13 -1.51 -53.47 12.56
N GLU A 14 -2.38 -53.77 11.59
CA GLU A 14 -1.97 -54.19 10.24
C GLU A 14 -1.40 -53.01 9.43
N ALA A 15 -1.99 -51.82 9.59
CA ALA A 15 -1.57 -50.62 8.86
C ALA A 15 -0.17 -50.11 9.29
N LEU A 16 0.18 -50.27 10.58
CA LEU A 16 1.52 -49.94 11.09
C LEU A 16 2.59 -50.92 10.59
N GLY A 17 2.27 -52.22 10.54
CA GLY A 17 3.17 -53.25 10.01
C GLY A 17 3.48 -53.08 8.52
N ASP A 18 2.53 -52.57 7.73
CA ASP A 18 2.74 -52.25 6.31
C ASP A 18 3.53 -50.96 6.08
N LEU A 19 3.44 -49.99 7.00
CA LEU A 19 4.26 -48.78 6.94
C LEU A 19 5.73 -49.08 7.20
N ASP A 20 6.04 -49.89 8.21
CA ASP A 20 7.42 -50.29 8.53
C ASP A 20 8.06 -51.11 7.41
N LYS A 21 7.29 -52.02 6.79
CA LYS A 21 7.75 -52.76 5.60
C LYS A 21 8.00 -51.83 4.41
N SER A 22 7.18 -50.80 4.23
CA SER A 22 7.34 -49.81 3.16
C SER A 22 8.56 -48.92 3.38
N LEU A 23 8.79 -48.49 4.62
CA LEU A 23 9.98 -47.74 5.03
C LEU A 23 11.26 -48.57 4.90
N ALA A 24 11.21 -49.85 5.25
CA ALA A 24 12.33 -50.79 5.06
C ALA A 24 12.65 -51.00 3.57
N ARG A 25 11.63 -51.12 2.70
CA ARG A 25 11.81 -51.21 1.25
C ARG A 25 12.40 -49.93 0.65
N LEU A 26 11.96 -48.75 1.11
CA LEU A 26 12.52 -47.47 0.69
C LEU A 26 13.98 -47.31 1.11
N LYS A 27 14.32 -47.67 2.36
CA LYS A 27 15.71 -47.67 2.83
C LYS A 27 16.57 -48.65 2.02
N ALA A 28 16.10 -49.87 1.80
CA ALA A 28 16.82 -50.87 1.00
C ALA A 28 17.02 -50.42 -0.46
N ALA A 29 16.03 -49.76 -1.08
CA ALA A 29 16.15 -49.21 -2.42
C ALA A 29 17.17 -48.06 -2.48
N HIS A 30 17.14 -47.18 -1.49
CA HIS A 30 18.09 -46.08 -1.37
C HIS A 30 19.53 -46.58 -1.12
N ASP A 31 19.70 -47.59 -0.27
CA ASP A 31 20.99 -48.19 0.04
C ASP A 31 21.56 -48.95 -1.16
N ALA A 32 20.71 -49.69 -1.89
CA ALA A 32 21.12 -50.35 -3.14
C ALA A 32 21.54 -49.34 -4.21
N GLN A 33 20.84 -48.20 -4.31
CA GLN A 33 21.19 -47.14 -5.25
C GLN A 33 22.49 -46.43 -4.83
N ARG A 34 22.70 -46.23 -3.53
CA ARG A 34 23.94 -45.68 -2.97
C ARG A 34 25.13 -46.61 -3.22
N GLN A 35 24.95 -47.91 -3.03
CA GLN A 35 25.98 -48.91 -3.29
C GLN A 35 26.38 -48.94 -4.77
N LYS A 36 25.39 -48.93 -5.68
CA LYS A 36 25.66 -48.81 -7.14
C LYS A 36 26.43 -47.55 -7.52
N ARG A 37 26.14 -46.41 -6.86
CA ARG A 37 26.87 -45.15 -7.10
C ARG A 37 28.32 -45.21 -6.61
N ILE A 38 28.55 -45.83 -5.45
CA ILE A 38 29.91 -46.07 -4.91
C ILE A 38 30.67 -47.00 -5.85
N GLU A 39 30.03 -48.06 -6.33
CA GLU A 39 30.64 -49.03 -7.22
C GLU A 39 31.04 -48.43 -8.58
N ALA A 40 30.16 -47.62 -9.15
CA ALA A 40 30.43 -46.94 -10.43
C ALA A 40 31.49 -45.85 -10.35
N ALA A 41 31.72 -45.27 -9.16
CA ALA A 41 32.64 -44.15 -8.96
C ALA A 41 33.99 -44.55 -8.35
N ALA A 42 34.20 -45.83 -8.03
CA ALA A 42 35.48 -46.31 -7.52
C ALA A 42 36.54 -46.36 -8.62
N ARG A 43 37.76 -45.94 -8.27
CA ARG A 43 38.89 -45.92 -9.18
C ARG A 43 39.69 -47.23 -9.12
N PRO A 44 40.50 -47.56 -10.15
CA PRO A 44 41.33 -48.76 -10.12
C PRO A 44 42.27 -48.77 -8.90
N GLY A 45 42.15 -49.81 -8.05
CA GLY A 45 42.94 -49.96 -6.82
C GLY A 45 42.34 -49.32 -5.56
N GLU A 46 41.19 -48.64 -5.64
CA GLU A 46 40.47 -48.04 -4.51
C GLU A 46 39.51 -49.06 -3.88
N SER A 47 39.46 -49.15 -2.55
CA SER A 47 38.43 -49.98 -1.88
C SER A 47 37.07 -49.27 -1.89
N TRP A 48 35.97 -50.03 -1.80
CA TRP A 48 34.62 -49.46 -1.81
C TRP A 48 34.38 -48.49 -0.64
N GLU A 49 35.02 -48.72 0.52
CA GLU A 49 34.95 -47.81 1.66
C GLU A 49 35.67 -46.48 1.39
N GLN A 50 36.81 -46.53 0.69
CA GLN A 50 37.56 -45.33 0.30
C GLN A 50 36.77 -44.50 -0.72
N ALA A 51 36.17 -45.14 -1.72
CA ALA A 51 35.29 -44.48 -2.68
C ALA A 51 34.06 -43.83 -2.01
N ALA A 52 33.46 -44.49 -1.02
CA ALA A 52 32.33 -43.98 -0.25
C ALA A 52 32.70 -42.80 0.68
N ALA A 53 33.92 -42.78 1.22
CA ALA A 53 34.43 -41.67 2.03
C ALA A 53 34.66 -40.42 1.15
N ARG A 54 35.30 -40.60 0.00
CA ARG A 54 35.57 -39.52 -0.96
C ARG A 54 34.27 -38.89 -1.49
N LEU A 55 33.29 -39.69 -1.88
CA LEU A 55 31.99 -39.18 -2.34
C LEU A 55 31.27 -38.35 -1.26
N ARG A 56 31.36 -38.76 0.01
CA ARG A 56 30.80 -37.98 1.14
C ARG A 56 31.51 -36.65 1.33
N GLU A 57 32.83 -36.62 1.19
CA GLU A 57 33.62 -35.39 1.26
C GLU A 57 33.34 -34.46 0.08
N GLU A 58 33.20 -35.00 -1.13
CA GLU A 58 32.80 -34.26 -2.33
C GLU A 58 31.38 -33.68 -2.19
N GLU A 59 30.41 -34.45 -1.68
CA GLU A 59 29.05 -33.98 -1.40
C GLU A 59 29.04 -32.90 -0.30
N ALA A 60 29.77 -33.10 0.80
CA ALA A 60 29.89 -32.12 1.87
C ALA A 60 30.61 -30.83 1.42
N ARG A 61 31.59 -30.95 0.52
CA ARG A 61 32.28 -29.80 -0.09
C ARG A 61 31.36 -29.04 -1.04
N ALA A 62 30.58 -29.74 -1.85
CA ALA A 62 29.57 -29.14 -2.73
C ALA A 62 28.42 -28.47 -1.94
N GLU A 63 28.07 -28.98 -0.76
CA GLU A 63 27.13 -28.31 0.16
C GLU A 63 27.72 -27.05 0.78
N ARG A 64 29.00 -27.09 1.20
CA ARG A 64 29.72 -25.92 1.71
C ARG A 64 29.88 -24.83 0.64
N GLU A 65 30.17 -25.21 -0.60
CA GLU A 65 30.27 -24.29 -1.74
C GLU A 65 28.91 -23.70 -2.14
N ARG A 66 27.82 -24.49 -2.02
CA ARG A 66 26.44 -23.96 -2.16
C ARG A 66 26.05 -23.01 -1.03
N GLY A 67 26.58 -23.21 0.18
CA GLY A 67 26.37 -22.32 1.33
C GLY A 67 27.24 -21.05 1.32
N SER A 68 28.39 -21.07 0.65
CA SER A 68 29.34 -19.94 0.62
C SER A 68 29.20 -19.03 -0.61
N GLY A 69 28.41 -19.42 -1.62
CA GLY A 69 28.01 -18.52 -2.68
C GLY A 69 27.15 -17.41 -2.10
N SER A 70 27.68 -16.18 -2.04
CA SER A 70 26.88 -14.98 -1.78
C SER A 70 25.73 -14.99 -2.78
N VAL A 71 24.55 -15.41 -2.33
CA VAL A 71 23.32 -15.29 -3.09
C VAL A 71 23.19 -13.79 -3.30
N LYS A 72 23.53 -13.31 -4.50
CA LYS A 72 23.10 -11.99 -4.96
C LYS A 72 21.59 -12.05 -4.89
N SER A 73 21.03 -11.64 -3.76
CA SER A 73 19.60 -11.51 -3.58
C SER A 73 19.14 -10.61 -4.72
N ALA A 74 18.13 -11.07 -5.47
CA ALA A 74 17.53 -10.23 -6.48
C ALA A 74 17.21 -8.86 -5.83
N PRO A 75 17.46 -7.74 -6.52
CA PRO A 75 17.14 -6.43 -5.97
C PRO A 75 15.68 -6.43 -5.51
N PRO A 76 15.38 -5.78 -4.37
CA PRO A 76 14.03 -5.77 -3.83
C PRO A 76 13.06 -5.28 -4.91
N ALA A 77 11.90 -5.95 -5.01
CA ALA A 77 10.87 -5.55 -5.94
C ALA A 77 10.45 -4.10 -5.63
N SER A 78 10.53 -3.22 -6.63
CA SER A 78 10.17 -1.81 -6.49
C SER A 78 8.72 -1.64 -6.05
N SER A 79 8.47 -0.68 -5.17
CA SER A 79 7.13 -0.25 -4.77
C SER A 79 6.51 0.73 -5.77
N ILE A 80 7.28 1.17 -6.77
CA ILE A 80 6.88 2.12 -7.80
C ILE A 80 6.59 1.37 -9.09
N ARG A 81 5.36 1.49 -9.60
CA ARG A 81 5.00 0.94 -10.91
C ARG A 81 5.53 1.83 -12.02
N LYS A 82 5.72 1.26 -13.21
CA LYS A 82 6.04 2.03 -14.40
C LYS A 82 4.88 2.98 -14.75
N PRO A 83 5.19 4.21 -15.18
CA PRO A 83 4.18 5.13 -15.69
C PRO A 83 3.46 4.56 -16.92
N PRO A 84 2.20 4.96 -17.16
CA PRO A 84 1.49 4.56 -18.37
C PRO A 84 2.13 5.19 -19.62
N ARG A 85 1.81 4.66 -20.80
CA ARG A 85 2.25 5.27 -22.07
C ARG A 85 1.63 6.66 -22.22
N GLY A 86 2.41 7.64 -22.70
CA GLY A 86 1.95 9.02 -22.91
C GLY A 86 1.97 9.90 -21.66
N ASP A 87 2.61 9.44 -20.58
CA ASP A 87 2.80 10.15 -19.32
C ASP A 87 4.01 11.11 -19.32
N GLU A 88 4.76 11.18 -20.43
CA GLU A 88 6.10 11.77 -20.48
C GLU A 88 6.17 13.27 -20.82
N GLN A 89 5.05 13.99 -20.99
CA GLN A 89 5.12 15.44 -21.23
C GLN A 89 3.90 16.22 -20.68
N PRO A 90 4.13 17.30 -19.91
CA PRO A 90 3.16 18.40 -19.84
C PRO A 90 3.08 19.05 -21.22
N ASP A 91 1.87 19.35 -21.67
CA ASP A 91 1.66 20.00 -22.96
C ASP A 91 2.07 21.47 -22.82
N PHE A 92 3.19 21.85 -23.44
CA PHE A 92 3.80 23.18 -23.26
C PHE A 92 2.88 24.33 -23.70
N PHE A 93 1.85 24.05 -24.52
CA PHE A 93 1.05 25.08 -25.17
C PHE A 93 -0.31 25.33 -24.51
N VAL A 94 -0.76 24.49 -23.58
CA VAL A 94 -2.03 24.68 -22.88
C VAL A 94 -1.85 24.30 -21.40
N PRO A 95 -2.01 25.22 -20.43
CA PRO A 95 -2.09 24.85 -19.02
C PRO A 95 -3.30 23.93 -18.84
N THR A 96 -3.05 22.65 -18.70
CA THR A 96 -4.11 21.65 -18.65
C THR A 96 -4.56 21.38 -17.22
N LEU A 97 -5.73 20.77 -17.08
CA LEU A 97 -6.27 20.32 -15.79
C LEU A 97 -5.39 19.24 -15.11
N TYR A 98 -4.30 18.79 -15.71
CA TYR A 98 -3.36 17.86 -15.08
C TYR A 98 -2.02 18.50 -14.69
N ASP A 99 -1.77 19.77 -15.05
CA ASP A 99 -0.53 20.49 -14.72
C ASP A 99 -0.53 21.14 -13.32
N VAL A 100 -1.63 20.98 -12.57
CA VAL A 100 -1.76 21.50 -11.20
C VAL A 100 -0.98 20.61 -10.24
N GLY A 101 -0.08 21.20 -9.46
CA GLY A 101 0.68 20.46 -8.44
C GLY A 101 -0.25 19.78 -7.42
N THR A 102 -0.09 18.47 -7.25
CA THR A 102 -0.97 17.65 -6.41
C THR A 102 -0.98 18.13 -4.96
N LYS A 103 -2.18 18.29 -4.40
CA LYS A 103 -2.44 18.69 -3.01
C LYS A 103 -3.30 17.65 -2.31
N ASP A 104 -3.05 17.45 -1.03
CA ASP A 104 -3.88 16.60 -0.15
C ASP A 104 -4.16 17.33 1.16
N SER A 105 -5.31 17.05 1.77
CA SER A 105 -5.75 17.65 3.03
C SER A 105 -4.89 17.12 4.18
N ARG A 106 -4.28 18.05 4.93
CA ARG A 106 -3.38 17.72 6.04
C ARG A 106 -4.11 16.98 7.16
N SER A 107 -5.36 17.32 7.41
CA SER A 107 -6.11 16.85 8.59
C SER A 107 -6.36 15.34 8.59
N ILE A 108 -6.37 14.70 7.41
CA ILE A 108 -6.63 13.26 7.23
C ILE A 108 -5.44 12.46 6.67
N MET A 109 -4.23 13.01 6.72
CA MET A 109 -3.03 12.28 6.27
C MET A 109 -2.53 11.23 7.28
N ASP A 110 -2.80 11.41 8.57
CA ASP A 110 -2.30 10.52 9.63
C ASP A 110 -3.24 9.35 9.95
N VAL A 111 -4.42 9.32 9.32
CA VAL A 111 -5.46 8.30 9.50
C VAL A 111 -6.02 7.94 8.14
N ALA A 112 -6.24 6.64 7.88
CA ALA A 112 -6.80 6.22 6.61
C ALA A 112 -8.32 6.43 6.57
N VAL A 113 -8.79 7.38 5.75
CA VAL A 113 -10.21 7.57 5.43
C VAL A 113 -10.70 6.65 4.31
N PHE A 114 -9.92 5.61 4.02
CA PHE A 114 -10.09 4.69 2.91
C PHE A 114 -9.51 3.32 3.25
N ARG A 115 -9.82 2.30 2.44
CA ARG A 115 -9.18 0.98 2.51
C ARG A 115 -7.86 0.93 1.73
N LEU A 116 -6.94 0.06 2.16
CA LEU A 116 -5.63 -0.14 1.51
C LEU A 116 -5.59 -1.28 0.49
N SER A 117 -6.61 -2.15 0.45
CA SER A 117 -6.66 -3.30 -0.46
C SER A 117 -7.40 -2.93 -1.74
N LYS A 118 -6.98 -3.47 -2.90
CA LYS A 118 -7.79 -3.41 -4.15
C LYS A 118 -8.90 -4.46 -4.12
N LYS A 119 -8.64 -5.63 -3.51
CA LYS A 119 -9.51 -6.83 -3.57
C LYS A 119 -10.61 -6.81 -2.52
N ASP A 120 -10.24 -6.59 -1.26
CA ASP A 120 -11.19 -6.56 -0.16
C ASP A 120 -11.91 -5.21 -0.17
N ARG A 121 -13.19 -5.22 -0.56
CA ARG A 121 -14.00 -4.01 -0.71
C ARG A 121 -14.50 -3.45 0.63
N ARG A 122 -14.46 -4.23 1.73
CA ARG A 122 -14.95 -3.80 3.06
C ARG A 122 -16.39 -3.23 3.00
N ALA A 123 -17.30 -3.92 2.31
CA ALA A 123 -18.68 -3.49 2.16
C ALA A 123 -19.43 -3.56 3.50
N GLY A 124 -20.08 -2.46 3.89
CA GLY A 124 -20.77 -2.34 5.18
C GLY A 124 -19.86 -2.31 6.41
N ASP A 125 -18.54 -2.28 6.22
CA ASP A 125 -17.58 -2.32 7.32
C ASP A 125 -17.33 -0.92 7.93
N VAL A 126 -16.76 -0.90 9.12
CA VAL A 126 -16.45 0.32 9.88
C VAL A 126 -15.04 0.24 10.45
N ILE A 127 -14.24 1.28 10.22
CA ILE A 127 -12.95 1.49 10.87
C ILE A 127 -13.11 2.53 11.97
N ARG A 128 -12.57 2.26 13.15
CA ARG A 128 -12.58 3.17 14.30
C ARG A 128 -11.14 3.48 14.71
N TYR A 129 -10.83 4.76 14.77
CA TYR A 129 -9.55 5.28 15.20
C TYR A 129 -9.74 6.04 16.50
N THR A 130 -8.90 5.73 17.48
CA THR A 130 -8.81 6.48 18.73
C THR A 130 -7.60 7.38 18.67
N LEU A 131 -7.84 8.69 18.76
CA LEU A 131 -6.83 9.75 18.75
C LEU A 131 -6.76 10.40 20.14
N PRO A 132 -5.66 11.11 20.47
CA PRO A 132 -5.55 11.78 21.77
C PRO A 132 -6.67 12.79 22.06
N ASP A 133 -7.26 13.39 21.02
CA ASP A 133 -8.27 14.45 21.08
C ASP A 133 -9.69 13.98 20.75
N GLY A 134 -9.90 12.68 20.47
CA GLY A 134 -11.20 12.13 20.13
C GLY A 134 -11.17 10.84 19.31
N HIS A 135 -12.22 10.62 18.52
CA HIS A 135 -12.35 9.42 17.69
C HIS A 135 -12.70 9.79 16.25
N VAL A 136 -12.16 9.02 15.30
CA VAL A 136 -12.54 9.08 13.89
C VAL A 136 -13.15 7.73 13.51
N THR A 137 -14.32 7.75 12.90
CA THR A 137 -15.00 6.56 12.39
C THR A 137 -15.16 6.69 10.88
N VAL A 138 -14.75 5.67 10.15
CA VAL A 138 -14.89 5.60 8.68
C VAL A 138 -15.79 4.43 8.37
N SER A 139 -16.96 4.67 7.81
CA SER A 139 -17.93 3.62 7.45
C SER A 139 -18.11 3.52 5.95
N ALA A 140 -18.35 2.30 5.49
CA ALA A 140 -18.58 1.99 4.10
C ALA A 140 -20.07 1.73 3.80
N GLY A 141 -20.51 2.14 2.61
CA GLY A 141 -21.79 1.71 2.07
C GLY A 141 -21.78 0.27 1.55
N ALA A 142 -22.92 -0.15 0.98
CA ALA A 142 -23.13 -1.50 0.46
C ALA A 142 -22.20 -1.87 -0.72
N VAL A 143 -21.70 -0.88 -1.47
CA VAL A 143 -20.81 -1.11 -2.62
C VAL A 143 -19.33 -1.26 -2.24
N GLY A 144 -18.98 -1.01 -0.97
CA GLY A 144 -17.61 -1.03 -0.48
C GLY A 144 -17.09 0.35 -0.05
N MET A 145 -16.01 0.32 0.72
CA MET A 145 -15.25 1.50 1.12
C MET A 145 -14.44 2.03 -0.05
N ALA A 146 -14.34 3.36 -0.15
CA ALA A 146 -13.37 4.02 -1.01
C ALA A 146 -11.97 3.51 -0.68
N SER A 147 -11.22 3.13 -1.70
CA SER A 147 -9.82 2.73 -1.57
C SER A 147 -8.89 3.94 -1.66
N VAL A 148 -7.63 3.74 -1.26
CA VAL A 148 -6.59 4.74 -1.43
C VAL A 148 -6.40 5.18 -2.89
N TRP A 149 -6.75 4.33 -3.86
CA TRP A 149 -6.78 4.71 -5.28
C TRP A 149 -8.06 5.49 -5.61
N ASP A 150 -9.22 5.15 -5.06
CA ASP A 150 -10.43 5.96 -5.27
C ASP A 150 -10.21 7.41 -4.79
N TYR A 151 -9.46 7.57 -3.69
CA TYR A 151 -9.08 8.86 -3.13
C TYR A 151 -8.24 9.75 -4.06
N ASP A 152 -7.61 9.20 -5.12
CA ASP A 152 -6.88 10.00 -6.12
C ASP A 152 -7.76 11.07 -6.78
N LEU A 153 -9.07 10.78 -6.95
CA LEU A 153 -10.02 11.75 -7.48
C LEU A 153 -10.24 12.94 -6.51
N VAL A 154 -10.25 12.66 -5.21
CA VAL A 154 -10.33 13.71 -4.16
C VAL A 154 -9.06 14.56 -4.18
N LEU A 155 -7.88 13.95 -4.35
CA LEU A 155 -6.62 14.68 -4.51
C LEU A 155 -6.67 15.63 -5.69
N MET A 156 -7.18 15.19 -6.86
CA MET A 156 -7.34 16.06 -8.02
C MET A 156 -8.25 17.26 -7.71
N ALA A 157 -9.40 17.02 -7.09
CA ALA A 157 -10.36 18.08 -6.76
C ALA A 157 -9.78 19.08 -5.75
N VAL A 158 -9.12 18.60 -4.69
CA VAL A 158 -8.42 19.44 -3.70
C VAL A 158 -7.32 20.28 -4.36
N SER A 159 -6.56 19.70 -5.29
CA SER A 159 -5.51 20.39 -6.04
C SER A 159 -6.07 21.57 -6.85
N HIS A 160 -7.16 21.32 -7.60
CA HIS A 160 -7.80 22.33 -8.43
C HIS A 160 -8.51 23.41 -7.62
N LEU A 161 -9.20 23.02 -6.55
CA LEU A 161 -9.83 23.97 -5.63
C LEU A 161 -8.77 24.88 -4.98
N THR A 162 -7.63 24.32 -4.59
CA THR A 162 -6.50 25.11 -4.05
C THR A 162 -5.98 26.10 -5.07
N GLU A 163 -5.71 25.67 -6.30
CA GLU A 163 -5.23 26.54 -7.37
C GLU A 163 -6.24 27.66 -7.72
N ALA A 164 -7.53 27.30 -7.85
CA ALA A 164 -8.59 28.27 -8.11
C ALA A 164 -8.72 29.30 -6.96
N MET A 165 -8.58 28.86 -5.70
CA MET A 165 -8.56 29.76 -4.55
C MET A 165 -7.33 30.67 -4.53
N ASN A 166 -6.16 30.18 -4.95
CA ASN A 166 -4.97 31.02 -5.07
C ASN A 166 -5.18 32.12 -6.12
N ARG A 167 -5.70 31.77 -7.30
CA ARG A 167 -6.07 32.75 -8.33
C ARG A 167 -7.10 33.77 -7.83
N TYR A 168 -8.12 33.32 -7.07
CA TYR A 168 -9.08 34.23 -6.45
C TYR A 168 -8.41 35.20 -5.46
N ARG A 169 -7.51 34.71 -4.59
CA ARG A 169 -6.74 35.54 -3.66
C ARG A 169 -5.83 36.56 -4.36
N GLU A 170 -5.36 36.23 -5.57
CA GLU A 170 -4.59 37.12 -6.44
C GLU A 170 -5.46 38.07 -7.29
N GLY A 171 -6.79 38.00 -7.20
CA GLY A 171 -7.71 38.80 -8.02
C GLY A 171 -7.83 38.35 -9.48
N LYS A 172 -7.37 37.14 -9.81
CA LYS A 172 -7.34 36.57 -11.17
C LYS A 172 -8.50 35.62 -11.48
N GLY A 173 -9.57 35.63 -10.68
CA GLY A 173 -10.73 34.76 -10.90
C GLY A 173 -11.82 34.94 -9.83
N ALA A 174 -12.97 34.30 -10.03
CA ALA A 174 -14.05 34.25 -9.04
C ALA A 174 -13.73 33.26 -7.91
N LYS A 175 -14.39 33.43 -6.75
CA LYS A 175 -14.26 32.47 -5.65
C LYS A 175 -14.79 31.10 -6.11
N PRO A 176 -13.98 30.04 -6.13
CA PRO A 176 -14.44 28.72 -6.53
C PRO A 176 -15.48 28.18 -5.55
N GLY A 177 -16.46 27.45 -6.09
CA GLY A 177 -17.41 26.67 -5.31
C GLY A 177 -16.88 25.27 -4.96
N ARG A 178 -17.76 24.43 -4.42
CA ARG A 178 -17.46 23.03 -4.03
C ARG A 178 -17.52 22.03 -5.19
N VAL A 179 -18.12 22.42 -6.30
CA VAL A 179 -18.37 21.55 -7.45
C VAL A 179 -17.15 21.54 -8.36
N PHE A 180 -16.65 20.35 -8.67
CA PHE A 180 -15.54 20.10 -9.57
C PHE A 180 -16.00 19.19 -10.72
N ARG A 181 -15.81 19.64 -11.97
CA ARG A 181 -16.30 18.93 -13.17
C ARG A 181 -15.18 18.67 -14.19
N PRO A 182 -14.28 17.69 -13.95
CA PRO A 182 -13.25 17.32 -14.91
C PRO A 182 -13.78 16.44 -16.04
N HIS A 183 -13.09 16.48 -17.19
CA HIS A 183 -13.23 15.45 -18.20
C HIS A 183 -12.57 14.14 -17.72
N VAL A 184 -13.14 12.98 -18.06
CA VAL A 184 -12.67 11.67 -17.56
C VAL A 184 -11.22 11.39 -17.98
N ALA A 185 -10.82 11.78 -19.19
CA ALA A 185 -9.44 11.60 -19.65
C ALA A 185 -8.44 12.40 -18.79
N ASP A 186 -8.81 13.60 -18.35
CA ASP A 186 -7.94 14.42 -17.49
C ASP A 186 -7.75 13.79 -16.12
N VAL A 187 -8.80 13.17 -15.58
CA VAL A 187 -8.73 12.44 -14.30
C VAL A 187 -7.76 11.27 -14.43
N LEU A 188 -7.88 10.47 -15.50
CA LEU A 188 -7.01 9.32 -15.72
C LEU A 188 -5.55 9.77 -15.90
N LYS A 189 -5.31 10.86 -16.65
CA LYS A 189 -3.98 11.43 -16.85
C LYS A 189 -3.38 11.97 -15.55
N PHE A 190 -4.11 12.81 -14.81
CA PHE A 190 -3.67 13.35 -13.51
C PHE A 190 -3.33 12.24 -12.52
N CYS A 191 -4.16 11.19 -12.45
CA CYS A 191 -3.95 10.04 -11.56
C CYS A 191 -2.92 9.02 -12.11
N ARG A 192 -2.26 9.33 -13.25
CA ARG A 192 -1.27 8.49 -13.94
C ARG A 192 -1.79 7.08 -14.24
N ARG A 193 -3.04 6.96 -14.64
CA ARG A 193 -3.71 5.70 -15.02
C ARG A 193 -3.71 5.54 -16.53
N ALA A 194 -3.84 4.29 -16.98
CA ALA A 194 -4.07 4.03 -18.39
C ALA A 194 -5.43 4.60 -18.83
N ASP A 195 -5.48 5.15 -20.04
CA ASP A 195 -6.74 5.56 -20.68
C ASP A 195 -7.33 4.37 -21.45
N GLY A 196 -8.41 3.80 -20.93
CA GLY A 196 -9.10 2.66 -21.52
C GLY A 196 -10.55 2.58 -21.06
N GLY A 197 -11.40 1.91 -21.84
CA GLY A 197 -12.84 1.84 -21.56
C GLY A 197 -13.16 1.31 -20.17
N LYS A 198 -12.44 0.27 -19.72
CA LYS A 198 -12.59 -0.26 -18.36
C LYS A 198 -12.26 0.78 -17.29
N GLN A 199 -11.19 1.55 -17.47
CA GLN A 199 -10.78 2.57 -16.50
C GLN A 199 -11.81 3.70 -16.39
N LYS A 200 -12.49 4.03 -17.50
CA LYS A 200 -13.61 4.99 -17.50
C LYS A 200 -14.81 4.46 -16.72
N ASP A 201 -15.16 3.19 -16.92
CA ASP A 201 -16.25 2.53 -16.19
C ASP A 201 -15.92 2.38 -14.69
N ASP A 202 -14.68 1.98 -14.36
CA ASP A 202 -14.19 1.86 -12.98
C ASP A 202 -14.25 3.21 -12.24
N LEU A 203 -14.07 4.35 -12.94
CA LEU A 203 -14.17 5.69 -12.35
C LEU A 203 -15.60 6.04 -11.91
N VAL A 204 -16.62 5.50 -12.59
CA VAL A 204 -18.01 5.62 -12.12
C VAL A 204 -18.17 4.91 -10.78
N GLU A 205 -17.64 3.70 -10.64
CA GLU A 205 -17.67 3.00 -9.36
C GLU A 205 -16.86 3.72 -8.26
N THR A 206 -15.75 4.37 -8.62
CA THR A 206 -14.98 5.22 -7.72
C THR A 206 -15.85 6.34 -7.14
N CYS A 207 -16.63 7.04 -7.97
CA CYS A 207 -17.56 8.07 -7.50
C CYS A 207 -18.59 7.50 -6.51
N ILE A 208 -19.17 6.32 -6.79
CA ILE A 208 -20.14 5.69 -5.89
C ILE A 208 -19.48 5.37 -4.54
N ARG A 209 -18.31 4.72 -4.55
CA ARG A 209 -17.59 4.35 -3.32
C ARG A 209 -17.22 5.57 -2.49
N LEU A 210 -16.73 6.64 -3.11
CA LEU A 210 -16.42 7.91 -2.44
C LEU A 210 -17.66 8.54 -1.81
N ASN A 211 -18.79 8.54 -2.54
CA ASN A 211 -20.04 9.12 -2.06
C ASN A 211 -20.68 8.31 -0.92
N THR A 212 -20.42 7.00 -0.85
CA THR A 212 -20.92 6.13 0.22
C THR A 212 -19.92 5.88 1.35
N THR A 213 -18.71 6.45 1.28
CA THR A 213 -17.72 6.35 2.36
C THR A 213 -17.87 7.57 3.26
N HIS A 214 -18.32 7.33 4.49
CA HIS A 214 -18.63 8.37 5.45
C HIS A 214 -17.54 8.47 6.52
N VAL A 215 -17.04 9.69 6.74
CA VAL A 215 -16.05 10.00 7.75
C VAL A 215 -16.73 10.81 8.85
N ALA A 216 -16.81 10.24 10.05
CA ALA A 216 -17.30 10.90 11.24
C ALA A 216 -16.13 11.20 12.19
N VAL A 217 -16.06 12.43 12.68
CA VAL A 217 -15.08 12.89 13.65
C VAL A 217 -15.80 13.35 14.90
N GLN A 218 -15.42 12.78 16.03
CA GLN A 218 -15.87 13.20 17.35
C GLN A 218 -14.70 13.82 18.10
N ARG A 219 -14.80 15.09 18.48
CA ARG A 219 -13.78 15.81 19.25
C ARG A 219 -14.36 16.40 20.52
N THR A 220 -13.58 16.34 21.59
CA THR A 220 -13.92 16.96 22.87
C THR A 220 -13.11 18.24 23.03
N ARG A 221 -13.80 19.39 23.16
CA ARG A 221 -13.14 20.71 23.32
C ARG A 221 -13.75 21.51 24.46
N LYS A 222 -12.98 22.41 25.05
CA LYS A 222 -13.51 23.42 25.99
C LYS A 222 -14.12 24.57 25.19
N ALA A 223 -15.41 24.83 25.42
CA ALA A 223 -16.08 25.99 24.86
C ALA A 223 -15.62 27.29 25.55
N LYS A 224 -15.93 28.45 24.94
CA LYS A 224 -15.54 29.78 25.46
C LYS A 224 -16.01 30.05 26.89
N ASN A 225 -17.08 29.39 27.33
CA ASN A 225 -17.62 29.47 28.69
C ASN A 225 -16.99 28.47 29.68
N GLY A 226 -15.88 27.82 29.30
CA GLY A 226 -15.18 26.83 30.13
C GLY A 226 -15.83 25.45 30.17
N ARG A 227 -17.01 25.26 29.57
CA ARG A 227 -17.74 23.98 29.56
C ARG A 227 -17.11 23.02 28.54
N THR A 228 -16.93 21.77 28.93
CA THR A 228 -16.52 20.72 27.99
C THR A 228 -17.68 20.38 27.06
N VAL A 229 -17.45 20.46 25.75
CA VAL A 229 -18.44 20.12 24.72
C VAL A 229 -17.82 19.06 23.80
N THR A 230 -18.56 17.99 23.59
CA THR A 230 -18.27 16.98 22.58
C THR A 230 -19.01 17.34 21.30
N VAL A 231 -18.28 17.49 20.20
CA VAL A 231 -18.85 17.77 18.88
C VAL A 231 -18.61 16.54 18.01
N SER A 232 -19.68 16.02 17.41
CA SER A 232 -19.65 14.92 16.45
C SER A 232 -20.15 15.44 15.12
N GLU A 233 -19.28 15.45 14.13
CA GLU A 233 -19.57 15.87 12.75
C GLU A 233 -19.22 14.72 11.83
N GLY A 234 -19.93 14.59 10.71
CA GLY A 234 -19.61 13.56 9.75
C GLY A 234 -20.22 13.78 8.40
N GLU A 235 -19.46 13.44 7.37
CA GLU A 235 -19.80 13.68 5.97
C GLU A 235 -19.21 12.57 5.09
N ALA A 236 -19.79 12.39 3.90
CA ALA A 236 -19.17 11.58 2.86
C ALA A 236 -17.92 12.28 2.30
N LEU A 237 -16.95 11.51 1.77
CA LEU A 237 -15.76 12.09 1.12
C LEU A 237 -16.12 13.00 -0.07
N ILE A 238 -17.18 12.65 -0.80
CA ILE A 238 -17.86 13.53 -1.75
C ILE A 238 -19.36 13.54 -1.44
N SER A 239 -19.99 14.70 -1.35
CA SER A 239 -21.41 14.82 -0.98
C SER A 239 -22.34 14.45 -2.14
N ARG A 240 -21.91 14.71 -3.38
CA ARG A 240 -22.66 14.42 -4.60
C ARG A 240 -21.73 14.02 -5.74
N TYR A 241 -22.22 13.19 -6.64
CA TYR A 241 -21.61 12.99 -7.96
C TYR A 241 -22.66 12.97 -9.07
N LYS A 242 -22.25 13.32 -10.28
CA LYS A 242 -23.03 13.20 -11.53
C LYS A 242 -22.08 12.76 -12.64
N VAL A 243 -22.49 11.76 -13.42
CA VAL A 243 -21.74 11.28 -14.58
C VAL A 243 -22.45 11.74 -15.84
N ILE A 244 -21.75 12.48 -16.69
CA ILE A 244 -22.22 12.83 -18.03
C ILE A 244 -21.57 11.86 -19.00
N LYS A 245 -22.40 11.22 -19.83
CA LYS A 245 -21.99 10.27 -20.85
C LYS A 245 -22.10 10.90 -22.23
N SER A 246 -21.21 10.50 -23.13
CA SER A 246 -21.30 10.81 -24.56
C SER A 246 -22.52 10.13 -25.20
N GLU A 247 -22.81 10.47 -26.45
CA GLU A 247 -23.85 9.81 -27.26
C GLU A 247 -23.62 8.28 -27.37
N SER A 248 -22.36 7.85 -27.36
CA SER A 248 -22.00 6.42 -27.37
C SER A 248 -22.17 5.73 -26.00
N GLY A 249 -22.73 6.42 -25.00
CA GLY A 249 -22.97 5.90 -23.65
C GLY A 249 -21.72 5.77 -22.76
N LYS A 250 -20.57 6.33 -23.18
CA LYS A 250 -19.31 6.26 -22.43
C LYS A 250 -19.17 7.46 -21.48
N PRO A 251 -18.68 7.28 -20.23
CA PRO A 251 -18.43 8.39 -19.33
C PRO A 251 -17.45 9.40 -19.95
N GLU A 252 -17.86 10.66 -20.02
CA GLU A 252 -17.11 11.75 -20.66
C GLU A 252 -16.72 12.82 -19.62
N TYR A 253 -17.66 13.21 -18.77
CA TYR A 253 -17.39 14.09 -17.64
C TYR A 253 -17.90 13.48 -16.35
N ILE A 254 -17.19 13.76 -15.27
CA ILE A 254 -17.70 13.55 -13.92
C ILE A 254 -17.82 14.92 -13.25
N GLU A 255 -18.86 15.09 -12.46
CA GLU A 255 -19.08 16.25 -11.61
C GLU A 255 -19.17 15.74 -10.19
N ILE A 256 -18.33 16.23 -9.29
CA ILE A 256 -18.32 15.86 -7.89
C ILE A 256 -18.41 17.10 -7.02
N GLU A 257 -18.96 16.94 -5.83
CA GLU A 257 -18.96 17.97 -4.80
C GLU A 257 -18.15 17.47 -3.61
N LEU A 258 -17.08 18.20 -3.26
CA LEU A 258 -16.22 17.85 -2.14
C LEU A 258 -16.97 17.96 -0.80
N ALA A 259 -16.54 17.14 0.17
CA ALA A 259 -16.97 17.30 1.56
C ALA A 259 -16.77 18.75 2.02
N ASP A 260 -17.70 19.26 2.82
CA ASP A 260 -17.72 20.66 3.21
C ASP A 260 -16.48 21.02 4.03
N TRP A 261 -16.08 20.13 4.94
CA TRP A 261 -14.87 20.32 5.74
C TRP A 261 -13.59 20.48 4.89
N MET A 262 -13.41 19.69 3.82
CA MET A 262 -12.26 19.85 2.91
C MET A 262 -12.31 21.19 2.17
N TYR A 263 -13.51 21.63 1.76
CA TYR A 263 -13.68 22.93 1.13
C TYR A 263 -13.34 24.08 2.10
N ARG A 264 -13.80 24.00 3.35
CA ARG A 264 -13.50 24.99 4.38
C ARG A 264 -12.01 25.08 4.68
N GLU A 265 -11.32 23.95 4.78
CA GLU A 265 -9.85 23.87 4.98
C GLU A 265 -9.06 24.65 3.90
N ILE A 266 -9.60 24.74 2.69
CA ILE A 266 -8.95 25.44 1.58
C ILE A 266 -9.40 26.90 1.48
N THR A 267 -10.68 27.19 1.79
CA THR A 267 -11.33 28.47 1.45
C THR A 267 -11.46 29.47 2.61
N GLU A 268 -11.52 29.02 3.87
CA GLU A 268 -11.79 29.91 5.02
C GLU A 268 -10.51 30.53 5.61
N GLY A 269 -9.40 29.79 5.58
CA GLY A 269 -8.11 30.24 6.11
C GLY A 269 -7.36 31.19 5.19
N LYS A 270 -6.45 32.00 5.76
CA LYS A 270 -5.46 32.77 5.00
C LYS A 270 -4.56 31.85 4.17
N ASN A 271 -4.15 30.74 4.78
CA ASN A 271 -3.40 29.67 4.15
C ASN A 271 -4.29 28.41 4.10
N PRO A 272 -4.34 27.69 2.97
CA PRO A 272 -5.08 26.44 2.88
C PRO A 272 -4.38 25.34 3.70
N ASP A 273 -5.15 24.49 4.41
CA ASP A 273 -4.60 23.38 5.19
C ASP A 273 -4.32 22.13 4.34
N VAL A 274 -3.49 22.32 3.31
CA VAL A 274 -3.11 21.29 2.35
C VAL A 274 -1.60 21.19 2.22
N LEU A 275 -1.10 20.00 1.90
CA LEU A 275 0.30 19.75 1.61
C LEU A 275 0.48 19.35 0.15
N THR A 276 1.56 19.84 -0.47
CA THR A 276 1.97 19.40 -1.81
C THR A 276 2.49 17.97 -1.75
N VAL A 277 2.00 17.14 -2.66
CA VAL A 277 2.38 15.74 -2.84
C VAL A 277 3.22 15.59 -4.11
N HIS A 278 4.22 14.72 -4.09
CA HIS A 278 5.07 14.43 -5.24
C HIS A 278 4.27 13.80 -6.39
N PRO A 279 4.49 14.16 -7.66
CA PRO A 279 3.78 13.58 -8.81
C PRO A 279 3.89 12.04 -8.92
N ASP A 280 5.01 11.47 -8.48
CA ASP A 280 5.21 10.00 -8.43
C ASP A 280 4.40 9.29 -7.34
N TYR A 281 3.66 10.01 -6.48
CA TYR A 281 2.74 9.41 -5.53
C TYR A 281 1.77 8.42 -6.19
N PHE A 282 1.25 8.80 -7.37
CA PHE A 282 0.31 7.95 -8.10
C PHE A 282 0.94 6.66 -8.63
N LEU A 283 2.27 6.60 -8.72
CA LEU A 283 3.01 5.41 -9.12
C LEU A 283 3.31 4.45 -7.97
N ILE A 284 3.11 4.86 -6.71
CA ILE A 284 3.22 3.94 -5.58
C ILE A 284 2.12 2.87 -5.73
N ASP A 285 2.51 1.62 -5.97
CA ASP A 285 1.60 0.51 -6.19
C ASP A 285 1.00 -0.07 -4.90
N PRO A 286 1.76 -0.33 -3.82
CA PRO A 286 1.17 -0.88 -2.60
C PRO A 286 0.36 0.18 -1.85
N GLY A 287 -0.87 -0.16 -1.44
CA GLY A 287 -1.76 0.77 -0.73
C GLY A 287 -1.19 1.23 0.62
N ILE A 288 -0.50 0.35 1.34
CA ILE A 288 0.26 0.71 2.54
C ILE A 288 1.39 1.71 2.23
N GLY A 289 2.05 1.61 1.07
CA GLY A 289 3.09 2.56 0.65
C GLY A 289 2.52 3.96 0.43
N ARG A 290 1.34 4.06 -0.19
CA ARG A 290 0.63 5.34 -0.34
C ARG A 290 0.22 5.95 1.00
N PHE A 291 -0.23 5.13 1.95
CA PHE A 291 -0.53 5.60 3.31
C PHE A 291 0.74 6.09 4.03
N VAL A 292 1.83 5.31 3.99
CA VAL A 292 3.11 5.67 4.61
C VAL A 292 3.70 6.94 4.00
N TYR A 293 3.61 7.13 2.68
CA TYR A 293 4.04 8.38 2.05
C TYR A 293 3.27 9.60 2.58
N ARG A 294 1.92 9.51 2.70
CA ARG A 294 1.10 10.59 3.26
C ARG A 294 1.48 10.88 4.72
N LEU A 295 1.69 9.83 5.51
CA LEU A 295 2.14 9.96 6.90
C LEU A 295 3.51 10.63 6.99
N ALA A 296 4.48 10.23 6.16
CA ALA A 296 5.80 10.86 6.08
C ALA A 296 5.68 12.34 5.71
N ARG A 297 4.85 12.65 4.70
CA ARG A 297 4.64 14.04 4.26
C ARG A 297 4.09 14.93 5.37
N ARG A 298 3.17 14.42 6.18
CA ARG A 298 2.61 15.15 7.32
C ARG A 298 3.56 15.22 8.52
N ALA A 299 4.21 14.12 8.87
CA ALA A 299 4.95 14.00 10.13
C ALA A 299 6.41 14.43 10.00
N ALA A 300 7.09 13.98 8.94
CA ALA A 300 8.49 14.33 8.69
C ALA A 300 8.61 15.64 7.91
N GLY A 301 7.69 15.93 6.98
CA GLY A 301 7.78 17.14 6.16
C GLY A 301 9.10 17.19 5.39
N LYS A 302 9.97 18.16 5.70
CA LYS A 302 11.33 18.29 5.15
C LYS A 302 12.46 17.81 6.07
N SER A 303 12.12 17.20 7.21
CA SER A 303 13.07 16.67 8.20
C SER A 303 12.84 15.17 8.38
N ALA A 304 13.00 14.66 9.59
CA ALA A 304 12.74 13.27 9.95
C ALA A 304 11.61 13.14 10.98
N ALA A 305 10.93 12.00 10.97
CA ALA A 305 9.97 11.60 12.00
C ALA A 305 10.07 10.10 12.29
N LYS A 306 9.76 9.71 13.54
CA LYS A 306 9.75 8.32 13.99
C LYS A 306 8.36 7.90 14.46
N TRP A 307 7.90 6.74 14.02
CA TRP A 307 6.57 6.21 14.35
C TRP A 307 6.64 4.72 14.68
N ALA A 308 5.97 4.28 15.73
CA ALA A 308 5.88 2.86 16.04
C ALA A 308 5.08 2.12 14.96
N PHE A 309 5.54 0.93 14.55
CA PHE A 309 4.83 0.10 13.56
C PHE A 309 3.38 -0.16 14.01
N GLN A 310 3.17 -0.38 15.31
CA GLN A 310 1.84 -0.59 15.88
C GLN A 310 0.92 0.62 15.62
N THR A 311 1.40 1.84 15.86
CA THR A 311 0.61 3.05 15.61
C THR A 311 0.29 3.23 14.13
N ILE A 312 1.24 2.93 13.23
CA ILE A 312 0.97 2.99 11.79
C ILE A 312 -0.08 1.95 11.41
N TYR A 313 0.03 0.72 11.92
CA TYR A 313 -0.97 -0.33 11.71
C TYR A 313 -2.37 0.13 12.14
N ASP A 314 -2.49 0.62 13.38
CA ASP A 314 -3.76 1.07 13.97
C ASP A 314 -4.39 2.23 13.18
N ARG A 315 -3.57 3.13 12.62
CA ARG A 315 -4.05 4.30 11.86
C ARG A 315 -4.22 4.05 10.36
N SER A 316 -3.63 3.00 9.82
CA SER A 316 -3.66 2.67 8.40
C SER A 316 -4.97 2.03 7.94
N GLY A 317 -5.79 1.54 8.87
CA GLY A 317 -7.01 0.80 8.54
C GLY A 317 -6.74 -0.55 7.86
N SER A 318 -5.54 -1.12 8.04
CA SER A 318 -5.18 -2.45 7.53
C SER A 318 -6.12 -3.52 8.10
N ALA A 319 -6.67 -4.37 7.24
CA ALA A 319 -7.56 -5.47 7.64
C ALA A 319 -6.81 -6.79 7.95
N GLY A 320 -5.55 -6.92 7.50
CA GLY A 320 -4.72 -8.09 7.77
C GLY A 320 -4.13 -8.07 9.18
N THR A 321 -3.52 -9.18 9.61
CA THR A 321 -2.84 -9.25 10.93
C THR A 321 -1.68 -8.27 11.03
N PHE A 322 -1.33 -7.84 12.25
CA PHE A 322 -0.16 -7.00 12.49
C PHE A 322 1.14 -7.62 11.95
N LYS A 323 1.31 -8.94 12.07
CA LYS A 323 2.47 -9.66 11.51
C LYS A 323 2.58 -9.48 10.00
N GLU A 324 1.46 -9.60 9.30
CA GLU A 324 1.41 -9.44 7.84
C GLU A 324 1.64 -7.98 7.44
N PHE A 325 1.08 -7.03 8.19
CA PHE A 325 1.36 -5.61 8.02
C PHE A 325 2.86 -5.30 8.15
N CYS A 326 3.52 -5.78 9.21
CA CYS A 326 4.96 -5.58 9.41
C CYS A 326 5.77 -6.18 8.26
N ARG A 327 5.38 -7.35 7.75
CA ARG A 327 6.01 -7.99 6.59
C ARG A 327 5.89 -7.13 5.34
N LEU A 328 4.71 -6.55 5.08
CA LEU A 328 4.49 -5.66 3.94
C LEU A 328 5.23 -4.33 4.09
N LEU A 329 5.25 -3.75 5.30
CA LEU A 329 5.97 -2.51 5.57
C LEU A 329 7.49 -2.70 5.37
N ARG A 330 8.06 -3.81 5.85
CA ARG A 330 9.48 -4.13 5.64
C ARG A 330 9.86 -4.29 4.18
N LYS A 331 8.95 -4.77 3.32
CA LYS A 331 9.19 -4.80 1.87
C LYS A 331 9.32 -3.40 1.30
N ILE A 332 8.51 -2.45 1.76
CA ILE A 332 8.57 -1.05 1.33
C ILE A 332 9.86 -0.40 1.86
N ILE A 333 10.23 -0.66 3.11
CA ILE A 333 11.51 -0.21 3.69
C ILE A 333 12.69 -0.77 2.89
N GLN A 334 12.64 -2.04 2.50
CA GLN A 334 13.70 -2.69 1.73
C GLN A 334 13.81 -2.12 0.31
N ALA A 335 12.68 -1.83 -0.36
CA ALA A 335 12.67 -1.20 -1.66
C ALA A 335 13.18 0.25 -1.61
N ASN A 336 12.87 0.97 -0.51
CA ASN A 336 13.32 2.33 -0.21
C ASN A 336 13.20 3.32 -1.38
N ASP A 337 12.14 3.20 -2.16
CA ASP A 337 11.91 3.92 -3.41
C ASP A 337 10.69 4.84 -3.34
N LEU A 338 10.18 5.13 -2.13
CA LEU A 338 9.16 6.15 -1.96
C LEU A 338 9.72 7.54 -2.36
N PRO A 339 8.94 8.35 -3.09
CA PRO A 339 9.38 9.70 -3.47
C PRO A 339 9.68 10.56 -2.24
N GLU A 340 10.68 11.45 -2.34
CA GLU A 340 11.13 12.39 -1.30
C GLU A 340 11.63 11.78 0.03
N TYR A 341 11.29 10.53 0.36
CA TYR A 341 11.54 9.96 1.68
C TYR A 341 12.37 8.68 1.63
N GLU A 342 13.37 8.63 2.49
CA GLU A 342 14.05 7.40 2.89
C GLU A 342 13.35 6.79 4.10
N LEU A 343 13.20 5.46 4.11
CA LEU A 343 12.60 4.70 5.19
C LEU A 343 13.61 3.76 5.84
N ARG A 344 13.63 3.72 7.17
CA ARG A 344 14.46 2.78 7.95
C ARG A 344 13.68 2.19 9.11
N GLU A 345 14.03 0.96 9.49
CA GLU A 345 13.54 0.33 10.72
C GLU A 345 14.57 0.51 11.84
N GLU A 346 14.11 0.93 13.01
CA GLU A 346 14.90 0.97 14.25
C GLU A 346 14.23 0.13 15.33
N ALA A 347 15.02 -0.43 16.25
CA ALA A 347 14.50 -1.07 17.44
C ALA A 347 14.00 -0.01 18.45
N GLY A 348 12.77 -0.17 18.94
CA GLY A 348 12.21 0.63 20.04
C GLY A 348 11.84 -0.24 21.23
N GLN A 349 11.67 0.38 22.41
CA GLN A 349 11.32 -0.33 23.64
C GLN A 349 9.98 -1.08 23.55
N GLY A 350 9.01 -0.53 22.81
CA GLY A 350 7.68 -1.11 22.59
C GLY A 350 7.52 -1.87 21.27
N GLY A 351 8.62 -2.19 20.58
CA GLY A 351 8.60 -2.80 19.25
C GLY A 351 9.27 -1.93 18.17
N PRO A 352 9.22 -2.35 16.89
CA PRO A 352 9.91 -1.68 15.81
C PRO A 352 9.35 -0.29 15.51
N LEU A 353 10.25 0.64 15.22
CA LEU A 353 9.97 2.00 14.81
C LEU A 353 10.30 2.19 13.33
N LEU A 354 9.44 2.89 12.61
CA LEU A 354 9.70 3.40 11.27
C LEU A 354 10.29 4.80 11.40
N VAL A 355 11.48 4.99 10.88
CA VAL A 355 12.10 6.30 10.66
C VAL A 355 11.82 6.71 9.23
N MET A 356 11.23 7.89 9.06
CA MET A 356 10.93 8.50 7.78
C MET A 356 11.73 9.79 7.69
N THR A 357 12.68 9.86 6.76
CA THR A 357 13.58 11.01 6.62
C THR A 357 13.46 11.57 5.22
N HIS A 358 13.26 12.89 5.09
CA HIS A 358 13.32 13.54 3.79
C HIS A 358 14.73 13.38 3.20
N ARG A 359 14.85 13.00 1.93
CA ARG A 359 16.15 12.66 1.30
C ARG A 359 17.15 13.81 1.37
N ASP A 360 16.73 15.04 1.07
CA ASP A 360 17.58 16.23 1.22
C ASP A 360 18.09 16.46 2.67
N HIS A 361 17.35 15.96 3.67
CA HIS A 361 17.78 16.05 5.08
C HIS A 361 18.76 14.92 5.44
N ALA A 362 18.55 13.71 4.91
CA ALA A 362 19.49 12.60 5.08
C ALA A 362 20.87 12.94 4.53
N ASP A 363 20.92 13.61 3.37
CA ASP A 363 22.17 14.03 2.74
C ASP A 363 22.93 15.09 3.56
N ALA A 364 22.21 15.92 4.33
CA ALA A 364 22.78 16.94 5.20
C ALA A 364 23.32 16.39 6.54
N GLU A 365 22.85 15.22 6.99
CA GLU A 365 23.34 14.56 8.21
C GLU A 365 24.54 13.64 7.97
N LEU A 366 24.91 13.37 6.71
CA LEU A 366 26.13 12.63 6.39
C LEU A 366 27.36 13.47 6.78
N PRO A 367 28.32 12.93 7.55
CA PRO A 367 29.58 13.63 7.79
C PRO A 367 30.25 13.94 6.44
N PRO A 368 30.95 15.09 6.32
CA PRO A 368 31.64 15.43 5.07
C PRO A 368 32.57 14.27 4.68
N PRO A 369 32.72 14.00 3.37
CA PRO A 369 33.64 12.97 2.91
C PRO A 369 35.01 13.23 3.54
N ALA A 370 35.55 12.21 4.19
CA ALA A 370 36.85 12.28 4.83
C ALA A 370 37.93 12.52 3.77
N GLY A 371 38.36 13.78 3.63
CA GLY A 371 39.59 14.20 2.99
C GLY A 371 39.63 14.13 1.46
N VAL A 372 39.99 15.25 0.85
CA VAL A 372 41.02 15.28 -0.21
C VAL A 372 42.26 15.88 0.41
#